data_AF-M3AEY9-F1
#
_entry.id   AF-M3AEY9-F1
#
_cell.length_a   1.000
_cell.length_b   1.000
_cell.length_c   1.000
_cell.angle_alpha   90.00
_cell.angle_beta   90.00
_cell.angle_gamma   90.00
#
_symmetry.space_group_name_H-M   'P 1'
#
loop_
_entity.id
_entity.type
_entity.pdbx_description
1 polymer ?
#
loop_
_entity_poly.entity_id
_entity_poly.type
_entity_poly.pdbx_seq_one_letter_code
_entity_poly.pdbx_strand_id
1 'polypeptide(L)'
;MGRHNLPPGMRRLTMSPWDGPLPLPGEYLATSNGRTAYLVHAAHQRPKASGFHVNVEPMARTSVPADATVHWFRWHPRGERR
;
A
#
# COMPACT_ATOMS: atom_id res chain seq x y z
N MET A 1 -12.96 21.24 -1.73
CA MET A 1 -12.21 20.07 -2.25
C MET A 1 -12.29 18.96 -1.22
N GLY A 2 -13.07 17.90 -1.49
CA GLY A 2 -13.38 16.85 -0.54
C GLY A 2 -12.14 16.06 -0.15
N ARG A 3 -11.78 16.10 1.13
CA ARG A 3 -10.94 15.06 1.74
C ARG A 3 -11.73 13.77 1.54
N HIS A 4 -11.23 12.82 0.74
CA HIS A 4 -11.79 11.48 0.76
C HIS A 4 -11.66 11.01 2.21
N ASN A 5 -12.78 11.00 2.95
CA ASN A 5 -12.85 10.49 4.31
C ASN A 5 -12.65 8.99 4.23
N LEU A 6 -11.39 8.56 4.28
CA LEU A 6 -11.10 7.19 4.63
C LEU A 6 -11.64 6.95 6.04
N PRO A 7 -12.18 5.76 6.33
CA PRO A 7 -12.57 5.39 7.68
C PRO A 7 -11.44 5.67 8.68
N PRO A 8 -11.76 5.99 9.95
CA PRO A 8 -10.74 6.15 10.98
C PRO A 8 -9.84 4.90 11.03
N GLY A 9 -8.53 5.11 11.03
CA GLY A 9 -7.53 4.03 10.95
C GLY A 9 -7.03 3.72 9.53
N MET A 10 -7.84 3.96 8.49
CA MET A 10 -7.40 3.76 7.11
C MET A 10 -6.56 4.92 6.58
N ARG A 11 -5.58 4.59 5.75
CA ARG A 11 -4.64 5.51 5.11
C ARG A 11 -4.56 5.22 3.62
N ARG A 12 -4.29 6.23 2.81
CA ARG A 12 -3.98 6.04 1.39
C ARG A 12 -2.47 6.08 1.20
N LEU A 13 -1.90 5.01 0.66
CA LEU A 13 -0.53 5.00 0.16
C LEU A 13 -0.55 5.33 -1.34
N THR A 14 0.44 6.13 -1.76
CA THR A 14 0.74 6.32 -3.18
C THR A 14 1.99 5.51 -3.47
N MET A 15 1.87 4.58 -4.40
CA MET A 15 2.94 3.65 -4.74
C MET A 15 3.43 3.95 -6.15
N SER A 16 4.75 3.85 -6.33
CA SER A 16 5.36 3.86 -7.65
C SER A 16 4.83 2.67 -8.48
N PRO A 17 4.91 2.75 -9.81
CA PRO A 17 4.71 1.57 -10.65
C PRO A 17 5.62 0.44 -10.17
N TRP A 18 5.10 -0.78 -10.12
CA TRP A 18 5.89 -1.99 -10.00
C TRP A 18 5.52 -2.94 -11.12
N ASP A 19 6.40 -3.91 -11.38
CA ASP A 19 6.07 -5.08 -12.19
C ASP A 19 5.40 -6.13 -11.31
N GLY A 20 4.14 -6.44 -11.62
CA GLY A 20 3.33 -7.40 -10.86
C GLY A 20 1.85 -7.04 -10.82
N PRO A 21 1.01 -7.97 -10.35
CA PRO A 21 -0.42 -7.70 -10.17
C PRO A 21 -0.65 -6.58 -9.16
N LEU A 22 -1.78 -5.89 -9.32
CA LEU A 22 -2.26 -4.94 -8.32
C LEU A 22 -2.65 -5.72 -7.05
N PRO A 23 -2.28 -5.25 -5.85
CA PRO A 23 -2.62 -5.97 -4.63
C PRO A 23 -4.14 -5.92 -4.41
N LEU A 24 -4.70 -7.06 -4.03
CA LEU A 24 -6.13 -7.26 -3.88
C LEU A 24 -6.60 -6.93 -2.44
N PRO A 25 -7.88 -6.59 -2.26
CA PRO A 25 -8.45 -6.48 -0.91
C PRO A 25 -8.25 -7.77 -0.11
N GLY A 26 -7.78 -7.65 1.13
CA GLY A 26 -7.44 -8.79 2.00
C GLY A 26 -5.97 -9.20 1.96
N GLU A 27 -5.19 -8.73 0.98
CA GLU A 27 -3.75 -8.94 0.93
C GLU A 27 -2.99 -7.90 1.77
N TYR A 28 -1.69 -8.11 1.95
CA TYR A 28 -0.88 -7.26 2.81
C TYR A 28 0.25 -6.60 2.02
N LEU A 29 0.57 -5.35 2.36
CA LEU A 29 1.79 -4.68 1.94
C LEU A 29 2.74 -4.57 3.11
N ALA A 30 4.02 -4.82 2.86
CA ALA A 30 5.05 -4.57 3.85
C ALA A 30 6.30 -4.01 3.17
N THR A 31 7.02 -3.15 3.89
CA THR A 31 8.35 -2.73 3.43
C THR A 31 9.38 -3.74 3.91
N SER A 32 10.39 -4.03 3.09
CA SER A 32 11.40 -5.05 3.43
C SER A 32 12.10 -4.77 4.77
N ASN A 33 12.21 -3.50 5.14
CA ASN A 33 12.81 -3.01 6.40
C ASN A 33 11.79 -2.62 7.49
N GLY A 34 10.49 -2.73 7.24
CA GLY A 34 9.46 -2.13 8.09
C GLY A 34 8.93 -3.07 9.17
N ARG A 35 8.69 -2.50 10.36
CA ARG A 35 7.93 -3.14 11.46
C ARG A 35 6.41 -3.11 11.24
N THR A 36 5.96 -2.34 10.24
CA THR A 36 4.55 -2.12 9.93
C THR A 36 4.17 -2.90 8.67
N ALA A 37 3.05 -3.58 8.74
CA ALA A 37 2.34 -4.12 7.58
C ALA A 37 1.08 -3.30 7.35
N TYR A 38 0.51 -3.43 6.16
CA TYR A 38 -0.65 -2.68 5.74
C TYR A 38 -1.65 -3.64 5.10
N LEU A 39 -2.81 -3.83 5.71
CA LEU A 39 -3.91 -4.59 5.11
C LEU A 39 -4.50 -3.77 3.96
N VAL A 40 -4.59 -4.38 2.79
CA VAL A 40 -5.16 -3.74 1.59
C VAL A 40 -6.67 -3.83 1.64
N HIS A 41 -7.32 -2.67 1.49
CA HIS A 41 -8.77 -2.59 1.39
C HIS A 41 -9.23 -2.26 -0.04
N ALA A 42 -8.46 -1.45 -0.76
CA ALA A 42 -8.72 -1.15 -2.17
C ALA A 42 -7.45 -0.67 -2.86
N ALA A 43 -7.27 -1.05 -4.11
CA ALA A 43 -6.18 -0.57 -4.94
C ALA A 43 -6.73 -0.04 -6.27
N HIS A 44 -6.19 1.09 -6.73
CA HIS A 44 -6.62 1.75 -7.96
C HIS A 44 -5.40 2.26 -8.73
N GLN A 45 -5.37 2.00 -10.02
CA GLN A 45 -4.40 2.63 -10.92
C GLN A 45 -4.68 4.13 -11.03
N ARG A 46 -3.62 4.93 -11.05
CA ARG A 46 -3.77 6.38 -11.23
C ARG A 46 -4.08 6.67 -12.70
N PRO A 47 -5.18 7.38 -13.02
CA PRO A 47 -5.62 7.55 -14.41
C PRO A 47 -4.72 8.49 -15.25
N LYS A 48 -3.84 9.27 -14.64
CA LYS A 48 -3.00 10.28 -15.32
C LYS A 48 -1.52 10.25 -14.94
N ALA A 49 -1.10 9.23 -14.19
CA ALA A 49 0.28 9.12 -13.71
C ALA A 49 0.66 7.66 -13.60
N SER A 50 1.95 7.37 -13.75
CA SER A 50 2.48 6.05 -13.47
C SER A 50 2.34 5.77 -11.95
N GLY A 51 1.78 4.60 -11.60
CA GLY A 51 1.64 4.13 -10.22
C GLY A 51 0.19 3.93 -9.77
N PHE A 52 0.03 3.67 -8.47
CA PHE A 52 -1.22 3.19 -7.89
C PHE A 52 -1.53 3.91 -6.57
N HIS A 53 -2.83 4.05 -6.26
CA HIS A 53 -3.31 4.42 -4.94
C HIS A 53 -3.84 3.18 -4.25
N VAL A 54 -3.36 2.92 -3.04
CA VAL A 54 -3.84 1.81 -2.23
C VAL A 54 -4.38 2.34 -0.92
N ASN A 55 -5.66 2.09 -0.65
CA ASN A 55 -6.25 2.32 0.66
C ASN A 55 -5.91 1.12 1.54
N VAL A 56 -5.33 1.41 2.69
CA VAL A 56 -4.79 0.40 3.58
C VAL A 56 -5.10 0.71 5.04
N GLU A 57 -5.02 -0.31 5.87
CA GLU A 57 -5.04 -0.20 7.32
C GLU A 57 -3.68 -0.62 7.90
N PRO A 58 -2.97 0.27 8.62
CA PRO A 58 -1.68 -0.05 9.20
C PRO A 58 -1.84 -0.99 10.41
N MET A 59 -1.02 -2.01 10.46
CA MET A 59 -0.98 -2.97 11.57
C MET A 59 0.45 -3.39 11.91
N ALA A 60 0.61 -4.01 13.08
CA ALA A 60 1.89 -4.60 13.46
C ALA A 60 2.21 -5.76 12.51
N ARG A 61 3.46 -5.85 12.05
CA ARG A 61 3.87 -6.92 11.14
C ARG A 61 3.78 -8.31 11.78
N THR A 62 3.90 -8.39 13.10
CA THR A 62 3.68 -9.63 13.88
C THR A 62 2.22 -10.10 13.85
N SER A 63 1.29 -9.25 13.44
CA SER A 63 -0.13 -9.58 13.31
C SER A 63 -0.51 -10.05 11.90
N VAL A 64 0.44 -10.11 10.96
CA VAL A 64 0.20 -10.68 9.62
C VAL A 64 0.19 -12.21 9.74
N PRO A 65 -0.86 -12.89 9.23
CA PRO A 65 -0.89 -14.35 9.20
C PRO A 65 0.29 -14.94 8.45
N ALA A 66 0.79 -16.10 8.88
CA ALA A 66 1.96 -16.74 8.27
C ALA A 66 1.72 -17.21 6.83
N ASP A 67 0.47 -17.50 6.49
CA ASP A 67 -0.06 -17.94 5.20
C ASP A 67 -0.58 -16.79 4.34
N ALA A 68 -0.48 -15.54 4.80
CA ALA A 68 -0.97 -14.39 4.06
C ALA A 68 -0.09 -14.03 2.85
N THR A 69 -0.72 -13.57 1.77
CA THR A 69 -0.02 -12.95 0.64
C THR A 69 0.51 -11.57 1.04
N VAL A 70 1.84 -11.43 1.04
CA VAL A 70 2.52 -10.17 1.36
C VAL A 70 3.27 -9.65 0.13
N HIS A 71 2.89 -8.47 -0.33
CA HIS A 71 3.60 -7.74 -1.38
C HIS A 71 4.65 -6.81 -0.77
N TRP A 72 5.89 -7.01 -1.20
CA TRP A 72 7.01 -6.20 -0.76
C TRP A 72 7.13 -4.95 -1.62
N PHE A 73 7.13 -3.78 -0.98
CA PHE A 73 7.37 -2.52 -1.67
C PHE A 73 8.48 -1.71 -1.00
N ARG A 74 9.11 -0.84 -1.79
CA ARG A 74 10.07 0.14 -1.28
C ARG A 74 9.44 1.52 -1.34
N TRP A 75 9.57 2.27 -0.24
CA TRP A 75 9.34 3.71 -0.28
C TRP A 75 10.47 4.34 -1.08
N HIS A 76 10.14 4.95 -2.21
CA HIS A 76 11.04 5.94 -2.79
C HIS A 76 10.84 7.23 -1.98
N PRO A 77 11.87 7.74 -1.30
CA PRO A 77 11.77 9.06 -0.68
C PRO A 77 11.40 10.08 -1.77
N ARG A 78 10.47 10.98 -1.46
CA ARG A 78 10.09 12.10 -2.35
C ARG A 78 11.37 12.85 -2.74
N GLY A 79 11.81 12.71 -3.99
CA GLY A 79 13.00 13.39 -4.52
C GLY A 79 13.85 12.55 -5.45
N GLU A 80 13.79 11.23 -5.35
CA GLU A 80 14.56 10.35 -6.24
C GLU A 80 13.77 10.10 -7.53
N ARG A 81 13.70 11.12 -8.38
CA ARG A 81 13.37 10.92 -9.81
C ARG A 81 14.53 10.15 -10.42
N ARG A 82 14.33 8.88 -10.77
CA ARG A 82 15.10 8.26 -11.84
C ARG A 82 14.68 8.86 -13.17
#